data_AF-A0AAV0YA19-F1
#
_entry.id   AF-A0AAV0YA19-F1
#
_cell.length_a   1.000
_cell.length_b   1.000
_cell.length_c   1.000
_cell.angle_alpha   90.00
_cell.angle_beta   90.00
_cell.angle_gamma   90.00
#
_symmetry.space_group_name_H-M   'P 1'
#
loop_
_entity.id
_entity.type
_entity.pdbx_description
1 polymer ?
#
loop_
_entity_poly.entity_id
_entity_poly.type
_entity_poly.pdbx_seq_one_letter_code
_entity_poly.pdbx_strand_id
1 'polypeptide(L)'
;MRAKGQGLLYQLKSFNFVFCLNMMHPILQIVLKVSSFLQTPNLELLTAIESIKSLKVSLNSLRNSPIDYQLIFENTEKMCKEINIEIPTVKKKTIPRKLDDNKNQHLFETKYDELRVLVFYYTLDTLCQGLDTRFKQDTLDLIHAVGMLTNLSTEIETTSYDLLSKYFGILTEELRAEVKILSAIKTKTPKGTNSVSVFN
;
A
#
# COMPACT_ATOMS: atom_id res chain seq x y z
N MET A 1 -18.85 -10.01 33.17
CA MET A 1 -18.99 -9.77 31.71
C MET A 1 -19.57 -8.40 31.35
N ARG A 2 -20.57 -7.85 32.09
CA ARG A 2 -21.17 -6.53 31.81
C ARG A 2 -20.19 -5.35 31.77
N ALA A 3 -19.24 -5.27 32.71
CA ALA A 3 -18.25 -4.19 32.74
C ALA A 3 -17.32 -4.14 31.51
N LYS A 4 -16.94 -5.32 30.97
CA LYS A 4 -16.13 -5.41 29.75
C LYS A 4 -16.89 -4.89 28.51
N GLY A 5 -18.19 -5.24 28.40
CA GLY A 5 -19.04 -4.75 27.32
C GLY A 5 -19.28 -3.24 27.38
N GLN A 6 -19.46 -2.68 28.58
CA GLN A 6 -19.58 -1.23 28.76
C GLN A 6 -18.28 -0.48 28.43
N GLY A 7 -17.12 -1.02 28.81
CA GLY A 7 -15.82 -0.46 28.44
C GLY A 7 -15.60 -0.44 26.92
N LEU A 8 -15.95 -1.52 26.23
CA LEU A 8 -15.87 -1.58 24.76
C LEU A 8 -16.82 -0.57 24.11
N LEU A 9 -18.07 -0.49 24.59
CA LEU A 9 -19.04 0.48 24.08
C LEU A 9 -18.53 1.92 24.22
N TYR A 10 -17.88 2.25 25.34
CA TYR A 10 -17.27 3.56 25.54
C TYR A 10 -16.13 3.82 24.55
N GLN A 11 -15.27 2.83 24.29
CA GLN A 11 -14.20 2.96 23.30
C GLN A 11 -14.74 3.14 21.88
N LEU A 12 -15.77 2.38 21.50
CA LEU A 12 -16.44 2.50 20.20
C LEU A 12 -17.13 3.86 20.03
N LYS A 13 -17.60 4.45 21.13
CA LYS A 13 -18.17 5.81 21.18
C LYS A 13 -17.14 6.89 21.53
N SER A 14 -15.88 6.69 21.17
CA SER A 14 -14.84 7.72 21.34
C SER A 14 -14.54 8.41 20.01
N PHE A 15 -14.21 9.71 20.09
CA PHE A 15 -13.79 10.49 18.93
C PHE A 15 -12.63 9.85 18.18
N ASN A 16 -11.62 9.36 18.91
CA ASN A 16 -10.46 8.71 18.30
C ASN A 16 -10.84 7.45 17.51
N PHE A 17 -11.81 6.67 18.00
CA PHE A 17 -12.28 5.48 17.29
C PHE A 17 -13.00 5.85 15.99
N VAL A 18 -13.91 6.83 16.03
CA VAL A 18 -14.61 7.33 14.84
C VAL A 18 -13.61 7.91 13.83
N PHE A 19 -12.62 8.66 14.31
CA PHE A 19 -11.52 9.18 13.48
C PHE A 19 -10.77 8.04 12.78
N CYS A 20 -10.35 7.02 13.53
CA CYS A 20 -9.67 5.86 12.96
C CYS A 20 -10.52 5.14 11.91
N LEU A 21 -11.84 5.03 12.10
CA LEU A 21 -12.74 4.45 11.10
C LEU A 21 -12.77 5.28 9.82
N ASN A 22 -12.96 6.60 9.93
CA ASN A 22 -12.99 7.51 8.78
C ASN A 22 -11.66 7.55 8.04
N MET A 23 -10.54 7.48 8.76
CA MET A 23 -9.21 7.38 8.18
C MET A 23 -8.97 6.04 7.48
N MET A 24 -9.37 4.93 8.11
CA MET A 24 -9.15 3.59 7.56
C MET A 24 -10.00 3.32 6.32
N HIS A 25 -11.15 3.97 6.17
CA HIS A 25 -12.02 3.78 5.02
C HIS A 25 -11.31 4.01 3.66
N PRO A 26 -10.73 5.20 3.36
CA PRO A 26 -10.01 5.42 2.11
C PRO A 26 -8.76 4.54 2.00
N ILE A 27 -8.04 4.29 3.10
CA ILE A 27 -6.86 3.42 3.11
C ILE A 27 -7.23 2.01 2.65
N LEU A 28 -8.26 1.42 3.25
CA LEU A 28 -8.74 0.08 2.93
C LEU A 28 -9.30 0.00 1.51
N GLN A 29 -9.94 1.05 1.01
CA GLN A 29 -10.38 1.09 -0.39
C GLN A 29 -9.21 1.01 -1.38
N ILE A 30 -8.13 1.74 -1.12
CA ILE A 30 -6.92 1.70 -1.96
C ILE A 30 -6.28 0.30 -1.88
N VAL A 31 -6.12 -0.24 -0.67
CA VAL A 31 -5.51 -1.57 -0.44
C VAL A 31 -6.37 -2.68 -1.05
N LEU A 32 -7.69 -2.61 -0.93
CA LEU A 32 -8.62 -3.62 -1.43
C LEU A 32 -8.49 -3.79 -2.94
N LYS A 33 -8.42 -2.71 -3.71
CA LYS A 33 -8.27 -2.77 -5.18
C LYS A 33 -7.08 -3.62 -5.59
N VAL A 34 -5.93 -3.38 -4.96
CA VAL A 34 -4.68 -4.09 -5.27
C VAL A 34 -4.72 -5.52 -4.71
N SER A 35 -5.22 -5.70 -3.50
CA SER A 35 -5.37 -7.03 -2.89
C SER A 35 -6.26 -7.96 -3.72
N SER A 36 -7.39 -7.46 -4.21
CA SER A 36 -8.29 -8.20 -5.11
C SER A 36 -7.62 -8.50 -6.44
N PHE A 37 -6.89 -7.55 -7.02
CA PHE A 37 -6.15 -7.76 -8.26
C PHE A 37 -5.10 -8.87 -8.12
N LEU A 38 -4.31 -8.86 -7.04
CA LEU A 38 -3.29 -9.86 -6.76
C LEU A 38 -3.85 -11.27 -6.49
N GLN A 39 -5.15 -11.39 -6.18
CA GLN A 39 -5.84 -12.67 -5.94
C GLN A 39 -6.55 -13.20 -7.18
N THR A 40 -6.43 -12.53 -8.34
CA THR A 40 -7.04 -13.01 -9.58
C THR A 40 -6.34 -14.29 -10.08
N PRO A 41 -7.09 -15.24 -10.68
CA PRO A 41 -6.50 -16.50 -11.14
C PRO A 41 -5.56 -16.33 -12.34
N ASN A 42 -5.77 -15.26 -13.13
CA ASN A 42 -4.98 -14.95 -14.33
C ASN A 42 -4.07 -13.75 -14.06
N LEU A 43 -3.27 -13.82 -12.99
CA LEU A 43 -2.37 -12.74 -12.60
C LEU A 43 -1.20 -12.64 -13.59
N GLU A 44 -1.05 -11.48 -14.23
CA GLU A 44 0.13 -11.14 -15.02
C GLU A 44 1.17 -10.46 -14.13
N LEU A 45 2.41 -10.96 -14.19
CA LEU A 45 3.45 -10.67 -13.18
C LEU A 45 3.95 -9.23 -13.24
N LEU A 46 4.11 -8.67 -14.44
CA LEU A 46 4.57 -7.28 -14.61
C LEU A 46 3.49 -6.30 -14.12
N THR A 47 2.24 -6.56 -14.49
CA THR A 47 1.07 -5.79 -14.05
C THR A 47 0.90 -5.89 -12.52
N ALA A 48 1.19 -7.05 -11.92
CA ALA A 48 1.21 -7.21 -10.46
C ALA A 48 2.22 -6.27 -9.80
N ILE A 49 3.44 -6.18 -10.32
CA ILE A 49 4.47 -5.26 -9.82
C ILE A 49 4.01 -3.80 -9.96
N GLU A 50 3.48 -3.42 -11.12
CA GLU A 50 2.96 -2.07 -11.36
C GLU A 50 1.82 -1.71 -10.40
N SER A 51 0.94 -2.66 -10.10
CA SER A 51 -0.15 -2.46 -9.14
C SER A 51 0.36 -2.20 -7.72
N ILE A 52 1.42 -2.89 -7.29
CA ILE A 52 2.07 -2.69 -5.98
C ILE A 52 2.79 -1.34 -5.93
N LYS A 53 3.50 -0.95 -7.01
CA LYS A 53 4.12 0.39 -7.11
C LYS A 53 3.05 1.49 -7.04
N SER A 54 1.93 1.30 -7.73
CA SER A 54 0.79 2.22 -7.73
C SER A 54 0.11 2.32 -6.37
N LEU A 55 0.02 1.22 -5.61
CA LEU A 55 -0.45 1.23 -4.22
C LEU A 55 0.38 2.19 -3.37
N LYS A 56 1.71 2.09 -3.43
CA LYS A 56 2.61 2.94 -2.66
C LYS A 56 2.47 4.42 -3.05
N VAL A 57 2.38 4.71 -4.34
CA VAL A 57 2.15 6.07 -4.84
C VAL A 57 0.81 6.62 -4.30
N SER A 58 -0.25 5.82 -4.32
CA SER A 58 -1.57 6.22 -3.84
C SER A 58 -1.59 6.52 -2.34
N LEU A 59 -0.94 5.67 -1.52
CA LEU A 59 -0.83 5.89 -0.07
C LEU A 59 -0.01 7.16 0.26
N ASN A 60 1.09 7.38 -0.47
CA ASN A 60 1.88 8.60 -0.33
C ASN A 60 1.11 9.85 -0.80
N SER A 61 0.29 9.74 -1.84
CA SER A 61 -0.58 10.83 -2.29
C SER A 61 -1.58 11.20 -1.19
N LEU A 62 -2.28 10.20 -0.63
CA LEU A 62 -3.21 10.38 0.49
C LEU A 62 -2.53 11.04 1.70
N ARG A 63 -1.30 10.60 2.02
CA ARG A 63 -0.51 11.16 3.13
C ARG A 63 -0.18 12.64 2.91
N ASN A 64 0.17 13.02 1.69
CA ASN A 64 0.64 14.36 1.37
C ASN A 64 -0.47 15.33 0.98
N SER A 65 -1.73 14.86 0.88
CA SER A 65 -2.89 15.67 0.54
C SER A 65 -3.50 16.34 1.78
N PRO A 66 -3.38 17.68 1.91
CA PRO A 66 -4.01 18.39 3.03
C PRO A 66 -5.54 18.33 2.96
N ILE A 67 -6.08 18.29 1.73
CA ILE A 67 -7.52 18.26 1.45
C ILE A 67 -8.14 16.95 1.94
N ASP A 68 -7.51 15.81 1.65
CA ASP A 68 -8.03 14.51 2.07
C ASP A 68 -8.01 14.37 3.59
N TYR A 69 -6.94 14.84 4.25
CA TYR A 69 -6.86 14.84 5.70
C TYR A 69 -7.94 15.74 6.33
N GLN A 70 -8.14 16.94 5.77
CA GLN A 70 -9.19 17.86 6.21
C GLN A 70 -10.58 17.22 6.10
N LEU A 71 -10.89 16.59 4.97
CA LEU A 71 -12.17 15.93 4.75
C LEU A 71 -12.42 14.78 5.75
N ILE A 72 -11.39 13.97 6.03
CA ILE A 72 -11.46 12.89 7.04
C ILE A 72 -11.80 13.46 8.42
N PHE A 73 -11.17 14.57 8.80
CA PHE A 73 -11.39 15.21 10.08
C PHE A 73 -12.79 15.84 10.17
N GLU A 74 -13.21 16.61 9.16
CA GLU A 74 -14.54 17.23 9.10
C GLU A 74 -15.67 16.18 9.13
N ASN A 75 -15.52 15.08 8.39
CA ASN A 75 -16.46 13.96 8.44
C ASN A 75 -16.51 13.33 9.83
N THR A 76 -15.38 13.23 10.51
CA THR A 76 -15.32 12.73 11.91
C THR A 76 -16.06 13.66 12.85
N GLU A 77 -15.84 14.97 12.78
CA GLU A 77 -16.57 15.94 13.60
C GLU A 77 -18.07 15.90 13.35
N LYS A 78 -18.48 15.81 12.07
CA LYS A 78 -19.89 15.70 11.69
C LYS A 78 -20.53 14.45 12.29
N MET A 79 -19.91 13.29 12.10
CA MET A 79 -20.43 12.02 12.65
C MET A 79 -20.50 12.07 14.17
N CYS A 80 -19.47 12.60 14.85
CA CYS A 80 -19.47 12.72 16.31
C CYS A 80 -20.59 13.64 16.82
N LYS A 81 -20.87 14.75 16.13
CA LYS A 81 -22.00 15.65 16.45
C LYS A 81 -23.34 14.92 16.31
N GLU A 82 -23.53 14.15 15.25
CA GLU A 82 -24.78 13.40 15.01
C GLU A 82 -25.06 12.34 16.09
N ILE A 83 -24.02 11.68 16.61
CA ILE A 83 -24.13 10.63 17.62
C ILE A 83 -23.84 11.11 19.06
N ASN A 84 -23.75 12.43 19.27
CA ASN A 84 -23.49 13.08 20.55
C ASN A 84 -22.21 12.60 21.27
N ILE A 85 -21.11 12.41 20.52
CA ILE A 85 -19.78 12.16 21.07
C ILE A 85 -19.05 13.49 21.26
N GLU A 86 -18.53 13.71 22.46
CA GLU A 86 -17.71 14.87 22.78
C GLU A 86 -16.37 14.84 22.02
N ILE A 87 -16.02 15.97 21.40
CA ILE A 87 -14.73 16.14 20.73
C ILE A 87 -13.71 16.54 21.80
N PRO A 88 -12.71 15.70 22.11
CA PRO A 88 -11.73 16.00 23.14
C PRO A 88 -10.82 17.14 22.71
N THR A 89 -10.63 18.11 23.60
CA THR A 89 -9.59 19.14 23.44
C THR A 89 -8.20 18.54 23.73
N VAL A 90 -7.15 19.14 23.17
CA VAL A 90 -5.78 18.70 23.45
C VAL A 90 -5.50 18.90 24.93
N LYS A 91 -5.13 17.83 25.63
CA LYS A 91 -4.69 17.93 27.03
C LYS A 91 -3.36 18.67 27.06
N LYS A 92 -3.38 19.95 27.45
CA LYS A 92 -2.17 20.70 27.80
C LYS A 92 -1.50 20.00 28.98
N LYS A 93 -0.42 19.26 28.73
CA LYS A 93 0.39 18.69 29.81
C LYS A 93 1.03 19.86 30.56
N THR A 94 0.65 20.06 31.82
CA THR A 94 1.37 20.95 32.73
C THR A 94 2.74 20.35 32.99
N ILE A 95 3.77 20.97 32.42
CA ILE A 95 5.15 20.54 32.62
C ILE A 95 5.51 20.79 34.09
N PRO A 96 5.99 19.80 34.85
CA PRO A 96 6.56 20.05 36.17
C PRO A 96 7.76 20.99 36.00
N ARG A 97 7.73 22.15 36.67
CA ARG A 97 8.76 23.24 36.61
C ARG A 97 10.22 22.82 36.89
N LYS A 98 10.50 21.54 37.12
CA LYS A 98 11.82 21.01 37.53
C LYS A 98 12.58 20.25 36.44
N LEU A 99 12.01 20.03 35.26
CA LEU A 99 12.74 19.39 34.15
C LEU A 99 13.05 20.43 33.07
N ASP A 100 14.29 20.87 33.07
CA ASP A 100 15.15 21.33 31.96
C ASP A 100 14.56 22.02 30.72
N ASP A 101 15.35 22.99 30.26
CA ASP A 101 15.35 23.80 29.04
C ASP A 101 15.23 23.04 27.68
N ASN A 102 14.63 21.86 27.64
CA ASN A 102 14.33 21.16 26.40
C ASN A 102 13.00 21.66 25.83
N LYS A 103 13.07 22.78 25.09
CA LYS A 103 11.97 23.42 24.32
C LYS A 103 11.33 22.54 23.22
N ASN A 104 11.63 21.24 23.18
CA ASN A 104 11.27 20.32 22.09
C ASN A 104 10.14 19.33 22.45
N GLN A 105 9.43 19.50 23.57
CA GLN A 105 8.17 18.77 23.75
C GLN A 105 7.08 19.45 22.92
N HIS A 106 6.85 18.96 21.70
CA HIS A 106 5.77 19.40 20.82
C HIS A 106 4.41 19.31 21.56
N LEU A 107 3.96 20.45 22.09
CA LEU A 107 2.58 20.64 22.50
C LEU A 107 1.78 20.90 21.21
N PHE A 108 0.82 20.03 20.92
CA PHE A 108 -0.13 20.30 19.85
C PHE A 108 -1.11 21.39 20.29
N GLU A 109 -1.36 22.36 19.42
CA GLU A 109 -2.34 23.42 19.68
C GLU A 109 -3.76 22.92 19.47
N THR A 110 -3.96 22.05 18.48
CA THR A 110 -5.27 21.55 18.08
C THR A 110 -5.32 20.02 18.03
N LYS A 111 -6.51 19.46 18.22
CA LYS A 111 -6.73 18.01 18.08
C LYS A 111 -6.49 17.54 16.64
N TYR A 112 -6.74 18.44 15.69
CA TYR A 112 -6.45 18.27 14.28
C TYR A 112 -4.95 18.00 14.06
N ASP A 113 -4.05 18.81 14.61
CA ASP A 113 -2.61 18.63 14.44
C ASP A 113 -2.08 17.41 15.20
N GLU A 114 -2.61 17.16 16.41
CA GLU A 114 -2.27 15.98 17.21
C GLU A 114 -2.56 14.69 16.44
N LEU A 115 -3.77 14.54 15.90
CA LEU A 115 -4.15 13.34 15.15
C LEU A 115 -3.44 13.24 13.80
N ARG A 116 -3.12 14.37 13.16
CA ARG A 116 -2.40 14.41 11.90
C ARG A 116 -1.03 13.77 12.04
N VAL A 117 -0.30 14.18 13.07
CA VAL A 117 1.07 13.72 13.29
C VAL A 117 1.10 12.34 13.95
N LEU A 118 0.37 12.15 15.05
CA LEU A 118 0.49 10.95 15.87
C LEU A 118 -0.24 9.74 15.29
N VAL A 119 -1.28 9.96 14.48
CA VAL A 119 -2.13 8.86 13.97
C VAL A 119 -2.08 8.79 12.46
N PHE A 120 -2.43 9.85 11.74
CA PHE A 120 -2.58 9.82 10.29
C PHE A 120 -1.24 9.56 9.58
N TYR A 121 -0.24 10.40 9.82
CA TYR A 121 1.11 10.22 9.26
C TYR A 121 1.75 8.94 9.72
N TYR A 122 1.72 8.67 11.02
CA TYR A 122 2.30 7.44 11.57
C TYR A 122 1.70 6.17 10.93
N THR A 123 0.38 6.11 10.74
CA THR A 123 -0.29 4.95 10.15
C THR A 123 0.12 4.77 8.68
N LEU A 124 0.08 5.84 7.88
CA LEU A 124 0.46 5.77 6.47
C LEU A 124 1.94 5.45 6.28
N ASP A 125 2.81 6.02 7.11
CA ASP A 125 4.24 5.72 7.11
C ASP A 125 4.52 4.26 7.45
N THR A 126 3.84 3.75 8.48
CA THR A 126 3.96 2.33 8.87
C THR A 126 3.48 1.41 7.76
N LEU A 127 2.38 1.76 7.07
CA LEU A 127 1.88 0.99 5.93
C LEU A 127 2.86 1.00 4.76
N CYS A 128 3.39 2.16 4.40
CA CYS A 128 4.39 2.29 3.34
C CYS A 128 5.67 1.50 3.68
N GLN A 129 6.16 1.58 4.93
CA GLN A 129 7.31 0.80 5.39
C GLN A 129 7.03 -0.71 5.35
N GLY A 130 5.81 -1.13 5.73
CA GLY A 130 5.38 -2.52 5.63
C GLY A 130 5.38 -3.03 4.19
N LEU A 131 4.93 -2.21 3.23
CA LEU A 131 5.01 -2.52 1.81
C LEU A 131 6.47 -2.65 1.34
N ASP A 132 7.35 -1.73 1.73
CA ASP A 132 8.77 -1.77 1.34
C ASP A 132 9.50 -2.99 1.91
N THR A 133 9.15 -3.37 3.14
CA THR A 133 9.73 -4.55 3.78
C THR A 133 9.26 -5.84 3.10
N ARG A 134 7.98 -5.90 2.69
CA ARG A 134 7.39 -7.07 2.03
C ARG A 134 7.81 -7.19 0.56
N PHE A 135 7.89 -6.07 -0.15
CA PHE A 135 8.19 -5.98 -1.57
C PHE A 135 9.52 -5.26 -1.79
N LYS A 136 10.60 -5.89 -1.31
CA LYS A 136 11.96 -5.35 -1.46
C LYS A 136 12.31 -5.15 -2.93
N GLN A 137 13.10 -4.12 -3.21
CA GLN A 137 13.52 -3.78 -4.57
C GLN A 137 14.15 -4.98 -5.30
N ASP A 138 15.12 -5.67 -4.68
CA ASP A 138 15.76 -6.87 -5.25
C ASP A 138 14.74 -7.96 -5.62
N THR A 139 13.71 -8.15 -4.80
CA THR A 139 12.65 -9.12 -5.05
C THR A 139 11.76 -8.66 -6.21
N LEU A 140 11.42 -7.38 -6.28
CA LEU A 140 10.65 -6.81 -7.39
C LEU A 140 11.42 -6.87 -8.71
N ASP A 141 12.73 -6.60 -8.69
CA ASP A 141 13.59 -6.65 -9.87
C ASP A 141 13.73 -8.08 -10.38
N LEU A 142 13.85 -9.06 -9.48
CA LEU A 142 13.87 -10.48 -9.85
C LEU A 142 12.53 -10.92 -10.44
N ILE A 143 11.41 -10.55 -9.80
CA ILE A 143 10.06 -10.84 -10.30
C ILE A 143 9.86 -10.19 -11.68
N HIS A 144 10.35 -8.97 -11.88
CA HIS A 144 10.30 -8.27 -13.17
C HIS A 144 11.12 -9.02 -14.23
N ALA A 145 12.35 -9.41 -13.91
CA ALA A 145 13.20 -10.16 -14.83
C ALA A 145 12.57 -11.51 -15.23
N VAL A 146 11.94 -12.22 -14.27
CA VAL A 146 11.18 -13.45 -14.54
C VAL A 146 9.96 -13.18 -15.41
N GLY A 147 9.20 -12.11 -15.14
CA GLY A 147 8.03 -11.73 -15.95
C GLY A 147 8.40 -11.43 -17.40
N MET A 148 9.48 -10.69 -17.61
CA MET A 148 10.02 -10.41 -18.94
C MET A 148 10.47 -11.69 -19.65
N LEU A 149 11.11 -12.61 -18.92
CA LEU A 149 11.52 -13.92 -19.43
C LEU A 149 10.30 -14.77 -19.86
N THR A 150 9.26 -14.85 -19.03
CA THR A 150 8.03 -15.60 -19.35
C THR A 150 7.29 -15.04 -20.55
N ASN A 151 7.36 -13.72 -20.74
CA ASN A 151 6.78 -13.05 -21.90
C ASN A 151 7.63 -13.24 -23.17
N LEU A 152 8.85 -13.78 -23.04
CA LEU A 152 9.88 -13.85 -24.09
C LEU A 152 10.14 -12.47 -24.69
N SER A 153 10.18 -11.45 -23.84
CA SER A 153 10.43 -10.08 -24.29
C SER A 153 11.82 -9.98 -24.91
N THR A 154 11.90 -9.35 -26.08
CA THR A 154 13.18 -9.08 -26.75
C THR A 154 13.93 -7.90 -26.14
N GLU A 155 13.27 -7.18 -25.23
CA GLU A 155 13.77 -5.96 -24.58
C GLU A 155 14.31 -6.23 -23.16
N ILE A 156 14.66 -7.49 -22.85
CA ILE A 156 15.27 -7.81 -21.55
C ILE A 156 16.65 -7.13 -21.47
N GLU A 157 16.80 -6.21 -20.51
CA GLU A 157 18.06 -5.55 -20.22
C GLU A 157 19.13 -6.57 -19.77
N THR A 158 20.40 -6.30 -20.09
CA THR A 158 21.53 -7.16 -19.68
C THR A 158 21.58 -7.36 -18.15
N THR A 159 21.26 -6.31 -17.40
CA THR A 159 21.14 -6.32 -15.93
C THR A 159 20.15 -7.36 -15.41
N SER A 160 19.04 -7.58 -16.14
CA SER A 160 18.03 -8.59 -15.80
C SER A 160 18.57 -10.00 -16.03
N TYR A 161 19.33 -10.23 -17.11
CA TYR A 161 19.97 -11.52 -17.33
C TYR A 161 21.03 -11.83 -16.28
N ASP A 162 21.82 -10.84 -15.86
CA ASP A 162 22.82 -11.01 -14.80
C ASP A 162 22.16 -11.33 -13.45
N LEU A 163 21.03 -10.70 -13.15
CA LEU A 163 20.24 -10.99 -11.95
C LEU A 163 19.70 -12.43 -11.97
N LEU A 164 19.13 -12.86 -13.10
CA LEU A 164 18.63 -14.24 -13.28
C LEU A 164 19.77 -15.26 -13.20
N SER A 165 20.88 -14.99 -13.88
CA SER A 165 22.10 -15.81 -13.89
C SER A 165 22.63 -16.03 -12.47
N LYS A 166 22.78 -14.95 -11.70
CA LYS A 166 23.21 -14.98 -10.30
C LYS A 166 22.23 -15.75 -9.40
N TYR A 167 20.93 -15.56 -9.60
CA TYR A 167 19.91 -16.15 -8.73
C TYR A 167 19.70 -17.65 -9.00
N PHE A 168 19.70 -18.05 -10.28
CA PHE A 168 19.42 -19.43 -10.70
C PHE A 168 20.68 -20.25 -10.97
N GLY A 169 21.88 -19.64 -10.99
CA GLY A 169 23.13 -20.33 -11.27
C GLY A 169 23.28 -20.77 -12.73
N ILE A 170 22.77 -19.97 -13.67
CA ILE A 170 22.73 -20.28 -15.11
C ILE A 170 23.64 -19.30 -15.86
N LEU A 171 24.35 -19.75 -16.90
CA LEU A 171 25.17 -18.87 -17.72
C LEU A 171 24.31 -17.84 -18.48
N THR A 172 24.65 -16.55 -18.35
CA THR A 172 23.95 -15.42 -18.98
C THR A 172 23.82 -15.60 -20.50
N GLU A 173 24.89 -16.03 -21.17
CA GLU A 173 24.91 -16.22 -22.63
C GLU A 173 24.03 -17.37 -23.09
N GLU A 174 24.01 -18.49 -22.35
CA GLU A 174 23.15 -19.64 -22.65
C GLU A 174 21.67 -19.26 -22.50
N LEU A 175 21.32 -18.61 -21.39
CA LEU A 175 19.97 -18.12 -21.14
C LEU A 175 19.51 -17.14 -22.23
N ARG A 176 20.38 -16.21 -22.62
CA ARG A 176 20.10 -15.24 -23.68
C ARG A 176 19.91 -15.89 -25.05
N ALA A 177 20.73 -16.90 -25.38
CA ALA A 177 20.61 -17.63 -26.63
C ALA A 177 19.27 -18.38 -26.71
N GLU A 178 18.90 -19.09 -25.63
CA GLU A 178 17.62 -19.81 -25.55
C GLU A 178 16.41 -18.88 -25.69
N VAL A 179 16.39 -17.75 -24.99
CA VAL A 179 15.29 -16.77 -25.09
C VAL A 179 15.15 -16.22 -26.51
N LYS A 180 16.26 -15.96 -27.21
CA LYS A 180 16.23 -15.53 -28.62
C LYS A 180 15.64 -16.60 -29.53
N ILE A 181 16.01 -17.86 -29.32
CA ILE A 181 15.48 -18.99 -30.11
C ILE A 181 13.97 -19.13 -29.86
N LEU A 182 13.54 -19.16 -28.60
CA LEU A 182 12.15 -19.32 -28.21
C LEU A 182 11.26 -18.16 -28.68
N SER A 183 11.73 -16.91 -28.59
CA SER A 183 10.99 -15.75 -29.10
C SER A 183 10.83 -15.78 -30.63
N ALA A 184 11.85 -16.23 -31.36
CA ALA A 184 11.79 -16.43 -32.81
C ALA A 184 10.86 -17.58 -33.23
N ILE A 185 10.64 -18.58 -32.37
CA ILE A 185 9.68 -19.67 -32.63
C ILE A 185 8.25 -19.19 -32.38
N LYS A 186 8.01 -18.45 -31.28
CA LYS A 186 6.69 -17.89 -30.93
C LYS A 186 6.11 -16.98 -32.02
N THR A 187 6.96 -16.26 -32.75
CA THR A 187 6.54 -15.42 -33.89
C THR A 187 6.23 -16.22 -35.16
N LYS A 188 6.76 -17.44 -35.30
CA LYS A 188 6.58 -18.32 -36.47
C LYS A 188 5.38 -19.28 -36.33
N THR A 189 4.91 -19.55 -35.12
CA THR A 189 3.69 -20.33 -34.89
C THR A 189 2.42 -19.54 -35.23
N PRO A 190 1.58 -19.99 -36.18
CA PRO A 190 0.28 -19.36 -36.43
C PRO A 190 -0.56 -19.40 -35.16
N LYS A 191 -1.08 -18.24 -34.73
CA LYS A 191 -2.11 -18.19 -33.67
C LYS A 191 -3.35 -18.87 -34.23
N GLY A 192 -3.59 -20.14 -33.89
CA GLY A 192 -4.82 -20.83 -34.23
C GLY A 192 -6.00 -20.00 -33.74
N THR A 193 -6.80 -19.48 -34.65
CA THR A 193 -8.08 -18.88 -34.30
C THR A 193 -8.92 -19.98 -33.68
N ASN A 194 -9.24 -19.87 -32.40
CA ASN A 194 -10.33 -20.65 -31.83
C ASN A 194 -11.60 -20.18 -32.55
N SER A 195 -11.96 -20.87 -33.62
CA SER A 195 -13.30 -20.81 -34.19
C SER A 195 -14.23 -21.31 -33.11
N VAL A 196 -14.89 -20.38 -32.42
CA VAL A 196 -16.08 -20.66 -31.63
C VAL A 196 -17.09 -21.27 -32.60
N SER A 197 -17.22 -22.60 -32.56
CA SER A 197 -18.33 -23.27 -33.20
C SER A 197 -19.58 -22.86 -32.43
N VAL A 198 -20.33 -21.92 -32.99
CA VAL A 198 -21.73 -21.69 -32.66
C VAL A 198 -22.45 -23.00 -32.94
N PHE A 199 -22.79 -23.74 -31.89
CA PHE A 199 -23.82 -24.77 -31.97
C PHE A 199 -25.08 -24.19 -31.35
N ASN A 200 -26.14 -24.25 -32.16
CA ASN A 200 -27.47 -23.65 -32.02
C ASN A 200 -28.17 -23.93 -30.69
#